data_AF-A0A7J7LHF7-F1
#
_entry.id   AF-A0A7J7LHF7-F1
#
_cell.length_a   1.000
_cell.length_b   1.000
_cell.length_c   1.000
_cell.angle_alpha   90.00
_cell.angle_beta   90.00
_cell.angle_gamma   90.00
#
_symmetry.space_group_name_H-M   'P 1'
#
loop_
_entity.id
_entity.type
_entity.pdbx_description
1 polymer ?
#
loop_
_entity_poly.entity_id
_entity_poly.type
_entity_poly.pdbx_seq_one_letter_code
_entity_poly.pdbx_strand_id
1 'polypeptide(L)'
;MIIIGATFALFQGSIFALGQRFSQPATEDTFYKRTRGMLASLGLQCYEKNFKKGLLTDITLHLLTDSALRDEKIPPGPRLLILNQIQREKKLKEMQ
;
A
#
# COMPACT_ATOMS: atom_id res chain seq x y z
N MET A 1 8.70 34.40 -41.08
CA MET A 1 8.48 33.76 -39.76
C MET A 1 8.27 32.26 -39.97
N ILE A 2 9.35 31.47 -39.90
CA ILE A 2 9.29 29.99 -39.90
C ILE A 2 10.01 29.56 -38.62
N ILE A 3 9.37 29.73 -37.47
CA ILE A 3 10.00 29.50 -36.14
C ILE A 3 9.12 28.60 -35.24
N ILE A 4 8.01 28.03 -35.70
CA ILE A 4 7.08 27.34 -34.78
C ILE A 4 6.46 26.10 -35.45
N GLY A 5 7.23 25.02 -35.61
CA GLY A 5 6.67 23.79 -36.18
C GLY A 5 7.48 22.51 -36.11
N ALA A 6 8.67 22.47 -35.49
CA ALA A 6 9.52 21.28 -35.52
C ALA A 6 10.26 20.95 -34.19
N THR A 7 9.75 21.40 -33.05
CA THR A 7 10.37 21.11 -31.73
C THR A 7 9.44 20.47 -30.69
N PHE A 8 8.13 20.36 -30.96
CA PHE A 8 7.17 19.74 -30.02
C PHE A 8 7.14 18.21 -30.08
N ALA A 9 7.77 17.56 -31.07
CA ALA A 9 7.68 16.12 -31.25
C ALA A 9 8.66 15.29 -30.40
N LEU A 10 9.75 15.88 -29.87
CA LEU A 10 10.75 15.14 -29.09
C LEU A 10 10.60 15.29 -27.57
N PHE A 11 9.84 16.28 -27.11
CA PHE A 11 9.61 16.48 -25.69
C PHE A 11 8.35 15.74 -25.18
N GLN A 12 7.32 15.55 -26.00
CA GLN A 12 6.08 14.91 -25.53
C GLN A 12 6.13 13.36 -25.46
N GLY A 13 7.07 12.71 -26.16
CA GLY A 13 7.20 11.24 -26.13
C GLY A 13 7.92 10.69 -24.89
N SER A 14 8.87 11.44 -24.31
CA SER A 14 9.70 10.97 -23.19
C SER A 14 9.05 11.15 -21.82
N ILE A 15 8.29 12.24 -21.59
CA ILE A 15 7.59 12.48 -20.32
C ILE A 15 6.33 11.62 -20.18
N PHE A 16 5.66 11.26 -21.29
CA PHE A 16 4.45 10.44 -21.26
C PHE A 16 4.74 9.02 -20.77
N ALA A 17 5.82 8.39 -21.27
CA ALA A 17 6.24 7.06 -20.82
C ALA A 17 6.75 7.05 -19.37
N LEU A 18 7.40 8.14 -18.92
CA LEU A 18 7.85 8.30 -17.54
C LEU A 18 6.66 8.50 -16.57
N GLY A 19 5.63 9.22 -17.00
CA GLY A 19 4.39 9.41 -16.26
C GLY A 19 3.54 8.14 -16.17
N GLN A 20 3.46 7.34 -17.24
CA GLN A 20 2.61 6.15 -17.26
C GLN A 20 3.09 5.03 -16.32
N ARG A 21 4.40 4.94 -16.03
CA ARG A 21 4.93 4.04 -14.99
C ARG A 21 4.68 4.54 -13.56
N PHE A 22 4.37 5.83 -13.39
CA PHE A 22 4.01 6.44 -12.10
C PHE A 22 2.49 6.62 -11.92
N SER A 23 1.73 6.59 -13.02
CA SER A 23 0.30 6.89 -13.10
C SER A 23 -0.58 5.66 -13.27
N GLN A 24 -0.04 4.43 -13.18
CA GLN A 24 -0.91 3.28 -12.97
C GLN A 24 -1.37 3.31 -11.52
N PRO A 25 -2.66 3.59 -11.22
CA PRO A 25 -3.19 3.16 -9.95
C PRO A 25 -3.10 1.64 -9.99
N ALA A 26 -2.09 1.08 -9.32
CA ALA A 26 -1.96 -0.36 -9.19
C ALA A 26 -3.34 -0.88 -8.77
N THR A 27 -3.99 -1.65 -9.63
CA THR A 27 -5.39 -2.06 -9.44
C THR A 27 -5.58 -2.81 -8.10
N GLU A 28 -4.48 -3.31 -7.55
CA GLU A 28 -4.35 -3.87 -6.21
C GLU A 28 -4.62 -2.88 -5.07
N ASP A 29 -4.34 -1.57 -5.23
CA ASP A 29 -4.42 -0.56 -4.16
C ASP A 29 -5.82 -0.48 -3.52
N THR A 30 -6.88 -0.85 -4.26
CA THR A 30 -8.24 -0.92 -3.71
C THR A 30 -8.34 -1.93 -2.56
N PHE A 31 -7.64 -3.06 -2.65
CA PHE A 31 -7.62 -4.10 -1.61
C PHE A 31 -6.65 -3.80 -0.46
N TYR A 32 -5.92 -2.68 -0.51
CA TYR A 32 -5.00 -2.26 0.56
C TYR A 32 -5.44 -0.98 1.25
N LYS A 33 -6.62 -0.42 0.92
CA LYS A 33 -7.05 0.87 1.44
C LYS A 33 -7.13 0.86 2.97
N ARG A 34 -7.71 -0.19 3.55
CA ARG A 34 -7.86 -0.36 5.01
C ARG A 34 -6.52 -0.66 5.67
N THR A 35 -5.75 -1.55 5.08
CA THR A 35 -4.42 -1.96 5.53
C THR A 35 -3.46 -0.77 5.57
N ARG A 36 -3.43 0.05 4.51
CA ARG A 36 -2.66 1.29 4.42
C ARG A 36 -3.09 2.29 5.50
N GLY A 37 -4.40 2.47 5.70
CA GLY A 37 -4.93 3.32 6.75
C GLY A 37 -4.52 2.86 8.15
N MET A 38 -4.62 1.55 8.42
CA MET A 38 -4.19 0.95 9.68
C MET A 38 -2.69 1.15 9.90
N LEU A 39 -1.84 0.82 8.92
CA LEU A 39 -0.39 1.01 9.01
C LEU A 39 -0.04 2.49 9.22
N ALA A 40 -0.72 3.41 8.54
CA ALA A 40 -0.52 4.84 8.72
C ALA A 40 -0.88 5.31 10.13
N SER A 41 -1.98 4.82 10.71
CA SER A 41 -2.38 5.15 12.09
C SER A 41 -1.38 4.67 13.14
N LEU A 42 -0.60 3.62 12.83
CA LEU A 42 0.43 3.06 13.69
C LEU A 42 1.83 3.63 13.42
N GLY A 43 2.00 4.50 12.42
CA GLY A 43 3.32 4.98 11.98
C GLY A 43 4.18 3.91 11.29
N LEU A 44 3.54 2.89 10.71
CA LEU A 44 4.16 1.70 10.12
C LEU A 44 4.06 1.69 8.58
N GLN A 45 3.99 2.85 7.93
CA GLN A 45 3.82 2.94 6.46
C GLN A 45 4.96 2.26 5.68
N CYS A 46 6.17 2.22 6.26
CA CYS A 46 7.33 1.55 5.65
C CYS A 46 7.10 0.05 5.41
N TYR A 47 6.17 -0.58 6.15
CA TYR A 47 5.84 -2.00 6.00
C TYR A 47 4.82 -2.28 4.91
N GLU A 48 4.20 -1.28 4.28
CA GLU A 48 3.19 -1.49 3.24
C GLU A 48 3.72 -2.37 2.08
N LYS A 49 4.99 -2.19 1.70
CA LYS A 49 5.62 -3.01 0.65
C LYS A 49 5.72 -4.50 1.03
N ASN A 50 5.93 -4.78 2.32
CA ASN A 50 5.99 -6.16 2.84
C ASN A 50 4.58 -6.77 2.83
N PHE A 51 3.57 -6.00 3.25
CA PHE A 51 2.17 -6.43 3.15
C PHE A 51 1.77 -6.74 1.71
N LYS A 52 2.15 -5.88 0.75
CA LYS A 52 1.89 -6.12 -0.67
C LYS A 52 2.59 -7.38 -1.20
N LYS A 53 3.84 -7.58 -0.81
CA LYS A 53 4.61 -8.76 -1.20
C LYS A 53 3.98 -10.06 -0.65
N GLY A 54 3.48 -10.03 0.58
CA GLY A 54 2.80 -11.14 1.22
C GLY A 54 1.32 -11.28 0.91
N LEU A 55 0.78 -10.46 -0.02
CA LEU A 55 -0.66 -10.42 -0.32
C LEU A 55 -1.55 -10.21 0.92
N LEU A 56 -1.03 -9.49 1.92
CA LEU A 56 -1.71 -9.15 3.16
C LEU A 56 -2.66 -7.96 2.89
N THR A 57 -3.78 -8.28 2.25
CA THR A 57 -4.84 -7.36 1.85
C THR A 57 -5.83 -7.09 3.00
N ASP A 58 -6.74 -6.15 2.75
CA ASP A 58 -7.86 -5.78 3.61
C ASP A 58 -8.77 -6.97 3.97
N ILE A 59 -8.87 -7.96 3.07
CA ILE A 59 -9.66 -9.18 3.26
C ILE A 59 -8.98 -10.10 4.27
N THR A 60 -7.67 -10.28 4.13
CA THR A 60 -6.86 -11.12 5.02
C THR A 60 -6.49 -10.44 6.33
N LEU A 61 -6.73 -9.13 6.45
CA LEU A 61 -6.30 -8.32 7.59
C LEU A 61 -6.82 -8.87 8.94
N HIS A 62 -8.06 -9.37 8.97
CA HIS A 62 -8.65 -9.96 10.18
C HIS A 62 -8.14 -11.38 10.50
N LEU A 63 -7.45 -12.01 9.55
CA LEU A 63 -6.87 -13.36 9.67
C LEU A 63 -5.37 -13.33 9.99
N LEU A 64 -4.79 -12.13 10.18
CA LEU A 64 -3.37 -11.97 10.45
C LEU A 64 -2.98 -12.64 11.77
N THR A 65 -1.87 -13.36 11.72
CA THR A 65 -1.23 -14.00 12.87
C THR A 65 0.20 -13.50 13.03
N ASP A 66 0.82 -13.71 14.20
CA ASP A 66 2.23 -13.36 14.42
C ASP A 66 3.14 -14.04 13.38
N SER A 67 2.84 -15.30 13.02
CA SER A 67 3.63 -16.05 12.04
C SER A 67 3.53 -15.44 10.65
N ALA A 68 2.32 -15.09 10.17
CA ALA A 68 2.14 -14.46 8.86
C ALA A 68 2.93 -13.13 8.75
N LEU A 69 2.90 -12.31 9.80
CA LEU A 69 3.67 -11.06 9.82
C LEU A 69 5.18 -11.30 9.93
N ARG A 70 5.61 -12.35 10.63
CA ARG A 70 7.02 -12.75 10.73
C ARG A 70 7.56 -13.22 9.38
N ASP A 71 6.76 -13.97 8.62
CA ASP A 71 7.12 -14.47 7.30
C ASP A 71 7.33 -13.31 6.30
N GLU A 72 6.57 -12.22 6.47
CA GLU A 72 6.76 -10.94 5.77
C GLU A 72 7.83 -10.03 6.37
N LYS A 73 8.76 -10.60 7.16
CA LYS A 73 9.93 -9.90 7.72
C LYS A 73 9.59 -8.71 8.61
N ILE A 74 8.41 -8.70 9.23
CA ILE A 74 8.02 -7.65 10.18
C ILE A 74 8.63 -7.98 11.56
N PRO A 75 9.40 -7.08 12.19
CA PRO A 75 10.00 -7.32 13.50
C PRO A 75 8.97 -7.44 14.63
N PRO A 76 9.32 -8.06 15.77
CA PRO A 76 8.37 -8.35 16.85
C PRO A 76 7.58 -7.14 17.36
N GLY A 77 8.20 -5.97 17.54
CA GLY A 77 7.53 -4.77 18.06
C GLY A 77 6.35 -4.31 17.18
N PRO A 78 6.57 -3.96 15.90
CA PRO A 78 5.51 -3.63 14.96
C PRO A 78 4.41 -4.70 14.84
N ARG A 79 4.77 -6.00 14.90
CA ARG A 79 3.78 -7.07 14.86
C ARG A 79 2.77 -6.98 16.00
N LEU A 80 3.25 -6.73 17.22
CA LEU A 80 2.38 -6.58 18.39
C LEU A 80 1.40 -5.41 18.23
N LEU A 81 1.87 -4.28 17.68
CA LEU A 81 1.02 -3.11 17.43
C LEU A 81 -0.08 -3.42 16.42
N ILE A 82 0.27 -4.09 15.32
CA ILE A 82 -0.66 -4.49 14.26
C ILE A 82 -1.72 -5.44 14.83
N LEU A 83 -1.30 -6.52 15.49
CA LEU A 83 -2.22 -7.53 16.04
C LEU A 83 -3.15 -6.93 17.10
N ASN A 84 -2.63 -6.05 17.97
CA ASN A 84 -3.44 -5.38 18.97
C ASN A 84 -4.50 -4.47 18.33
N GLN A 85 -4.14 -3.70 17.28
CA GLN A 85 -5.11 -2.86 16.55
C GLN A 85 -6.23 -3.69 15.93
N ILE A 86 -5.91 -4.82 15.27
CA ILE A 86 -6.90 -5.71 14.67
C ILE A 86 -7.81 -6.31 15.74
N GLN A 87 -7.26 -6.73 16.88
CA GLN A 87 -8.03 -7.25 18.00
C GLN A 87 -9.00 -6.21 18.58
N ARG A 88 -8.56 -4.95 18.71
CA ARG A 88 -9.44 -3.85 19.15
C ARG A 88 -10.59 -3.61 18.18
N GLU A 89 -10.32 -3.61 16.88
CA GLU A 89 -11.36 -3.46 15.86
C GLU A 89 -12.38 -4.60 15.89
N LYS A 90 -11.92 -5.84 16.09
CA LYS A 90 -12.80 -7.00 16.23
C LYS A 90 -13.73 -6.85 17.43
N LYS A 91 -13.18 -6.49 18.59
CA LYS A 91 -13.95 -6.27 19.82
C LYS A 91 -15.00 -5.17 19.63
N LEU A 92 -14.66 -4.09 18.94
CA LEU A 92 -15.60 -3.00 18.68
C LEU A 92 -16.79 -3.48 17.83
N LYS A 93 -16.56 -4.32 16.83
CA LYS A 93 -17.62 -4.87 15.98
C LYS A 93 -18.53 -5.85 16.72
N GLU A 94 -18.03 -6.56 17.72
CA GLU A 94 -18.83 -7.48 18.54
C GLU A 94 -19.78 -6.74 19.52
N MET A 95 -19.53 -5.46 19.77
CA MET A 95 -20.32 -4.62 20.68
C MET A 95 -21.39 -3.79 19.95
N GLN A 96 -21.50 -3.91 18.63
CA GLN A 96 -22.49 -3.23 17.78
C GLN A 96 -23.57 -4.21 17.34
#